data_AF-A0A2R3Z4W1-F1
#
_entry.id   AF-A0A2R3Z4W1-F1
#
_cell.length_a   1.000
_cell.length_b   1.000
_cell.length_c   1.000
_cell.angle_alpha   90.00
_cell.angle_beta   90.00
_cell.angle_gamma   90.00
#
_symmetry.space_group_name_H-M   'P 1'
#
loop_
_entity.id
_entity.type
_entity.pdbx_description
1 polymer ?
#
loop_
_entity_poly.entity_id
_entity_poly.type
_entity_poly.pdbx_seq_one_letter_code
_entity_poly.pdbx_strand_id
1 'polypeptide(L)'
;MLHAGAYLFLALLWEFYILLKRKDFKQYRANVLWVALACFIFGMLIEVLQGTLTSYRTPDWFDILANSTGIGLAVLIFLGFASLLKNLKQKLG
;
A
#
# COMPACT_ATOMS: atom_id res chain seq x y z
N MET A 1 -1.97 -6.38 -16.19
CA MET A 1 -1.50 -5.29 -17.09
C MET A 1 -1.19 -3.95 -16.37
N LEU A 2 -1.88 -3.55 -15.28
CA LEU A 2 -1.47 -2.40 -14.43
C LEU A 2 -1.52 -2.74 -12.92
N HIS A 3 -0.92 -3.87 -12.54
CA HIS A 3 -0.95 -4.40 -11.17
C HIS A 3 -0.14 -3.53 -10.20
N ALA A 4 1.12 -3.24 -10.54
CA ALA A 4 1.97 -2.39 -9.71
C ALA A 4 1.40 -0.98 -9.49
N GLY A 5 0.86 -0.34 -10.52
CA GLY A 5 0.28 1.01 -10.41
C GLY A 5 -0.97 1.05 -9.53
N ALA A 6 -1.87 0.05 -9.65
CA ALA A 6 -3.08 -0.02 -8.85
C ALA A 6 -2.77 -0.24 -7.36
N TYR A 7 -1.85 -1.14 -7.03
CA TYR A 7 -1.48 -1.44 -5.64
C TYR A 7 -0.59 -0.35 -5.03
N LEU A 8 0.24 0.33 -5.84
CA LEU A 8 0.91 1.56 -5.43
C LEU A 8 -0.11 2.63 -5.04
N PHE A 9 -1.10 2.90 -5.90
CA PHE A 9 -2.13 3.90 -5.62
C PHE A 9 -2.96 3.54 -4.38
N LEU A 10 -3.34 2.26 -4.24
CA LEU A 10 -4.07 1.76 -3.08
C LEU A 10 -3.27 1.95 -1.78
N ALA A 11 -2.01 1.54 -1.76
CA ALA A 11 -1.14 1.68 -0.60
C ALA A 11 -0.93 3.16 -0.24
N LEU A 12 -0.65 4.02 -1.22
CA LEU A 12 -0.53 5.47 -1.00
C LEU A 12 -1.81 6.06 -0.39
N LEU A 13 -2.98 5.71 -0.92
CA LEU A 13 -4.26 6.23 -0.44
C LEU A 13 -4.52 5.86 1.01
N TRP A 14 -4.26 4.60 1.38
CA TRP A 14 -4.42 4.13 2.76
C TRP A 14 -3.38 4.72 3.72
N GLU A 15 -2.13 4.85 3.29
CA GLU A 15 -1.07 5.46 4.10
C GLU A 15 -1.36 6.95 4.34
N PHE A 16 -1.83 7.70 3.33
CA PHE A 16 -2.28 9.07 3.49
C PHE A 16 -3.48 9.19 4.42
N TYR A 17 -4.48 8.31 4.27
CA TYR A 17 -5.64 8.29 5.17
C TYR A 17 -5.23 8.09 6.64
N ILE A 18 -4.35 7.11 6.91
CA ILE A 18 -3.88 6.84 8.27
C ILE A 18 -3.01 7.98 8.80
N LEU A 19 -2.16 8.59 7.96
CA LEU A 19 -1.34 9.75 8.30
C LEU A 19 -2.21 10.91 8.81
N LEU A 20 -3.31 11.22 8.12
CA LEU A 20 -4.24 12.30 8.48
C LEU A 20 -5.09 11.95 9.71
N LYS A 21 -5.53 10.69 9.83
CA LYS A 21 -6.42 10.25 10.93
C LYS A 21 -5.72 10.14 12.29
N ARG A 22 -4.46 9.70 12.31
CA ARG A 22 -3.70 9.57 13.56
C ARG A 22 -3.32 10.95 14.08
N LYS A 23 -3.39 11.20 15.39
CA LYS A 23 -3.01 12.52 15.95
C LYS A 23 -1.50 12.69 16.08
N ASP A 24 -0.81 11.66 16.55
CA ASP A 24 0.65 11.70 16.72
C ASP A 24 1.40 10.96 15.62
N PHE A 25 2.72 11.14 15.60
CA PHE A 25 3.66 10.48 14.68
C PHE A 25 4.42 9.33 15.35
N LYS A 26 4.07 8.95 16.59
CA LYS A 26 4.86 8.01 17.40
C LYS A 26 4.87 6.61 16.79
N GLN A 27 3.70 6.13 16.33
CA GLN A 27 3.59 4.84 15.65
C GLN A 27 3.65 4.94 14.12
N TYR A 28 4.21 6.03 13.55
CA TYR A 28 4.18 6.26 12.10
C TYR A 28 4.76 5.08 11.29
N ARG A 29 5.97 4.62 11.63
CA ARG A 29 6.61 3.50 10.93
C ARG A 29 5.81 2.20 11.05
N ALA A 30 5.29 1.91 12.24
CA ALA A 30 4.47 0.74 12.46
C ALA A 30 3.16 0.80 11.64
N ASN A 31 2.53 1.98 11.58
CA ASN A 31 1.32 2.19 10.79
C ASN A 31 1.56 1.98 9.28
N VAL A 32 2.66 2.50 8.74
CA VAL A 32 3.08 2.28 7.34
C VAL A 32 3.22 0.77 7.08
N LEU A 33 3.93 0.04 7.93
CA LEU A 33 4.11 -1.41 7.77
C LEU A 33 2.79 -2.20 7.91
N TRP A 34 1.90 -1.80 8.81
CA TRP A 34 0.58 -2.43 8.95
C TRP A 34 -0.31 -2.21 7.73
N VAL A 35 -0.30 -1.00 7.15
CA VAL A 35 -1.03 -0.71 5.92
C VAL A 35 -0.46 -1.52 4.76
N ALA A 36 0.86 -1.58 4.63
CA ALA A 36 1.53 -2.38 3.60
C ALA A 36 1.15 -3.88 3.71
N LEU A 37 1.16 -4.44 4.93
CA LEU A 37 0.75 -5.82 5.17
C LEU A 37 -0.73 -6.04 4.80
N ALA A 38 -1.62 -5.11 5.18
CA ALA A 38 -3.03 -5.19 4.84
C ALA A 38 -3.25 -5.13 3.31
N CYS A 39 -2.57 -4.24 2.61
CA CYS A 39 -2.63 -4.14 1.14
C CYS A 39 -2.09 -5.41 0.47
N PHE A 40 -1.02 -6.00 1.01
CA PHE A 40 -0.45 -7.24 0.49
C PHE A 40 -1.42 -8.40 0.64
N ILE A 41 -1.98 -8.61 1.83
CA ILE A 41 -2.97 -9.67 2.09
C ILE A 41 -4.20 -9.47 1.19
N PHE A 42 -4.68 -8.23 1.07
CA PHE A 42 -5.80 -7.92 0.17
C PHE A 42 -5.45 -8.24 -1.28
N GLY A 43 -4.21 -7.98 -1.71
CA GLY A 43 -3.76 -8.29 -3.06
C GLY A 43 -3.74 -9.77 -3.37
N MET A 44 -3.16 -10.57 -2.47
CA MET A 44 -3.17 -12.02 -2.57
C MET A 44 -4.60 -12.58 -2.63
N LEU A 45 -5.52 -12.04 -1.82
CA LEU A 45 -6.92 -12.45 -1.83
C LEU A 45 -7.57 -12.19 -3.20
N ILE A 46 -7.35 -11.00 -3.78
CA ILE A 46 -7.91 -10.65 -5.09
C ILE A 46 -7.35 -11.55 -6.19
N GLU A 47 -6.07 -11.89 -6.16
CA GLU A 47 -5.48 -12.81 -7.15
C GLU A 47 -6.06 -14.22 -7.07
N VAL A 48 -6.25 -14.75 -5.85
CA VAL A 48 -6.91 -16.04 -5.64
C VAL A 48 -8.35 -15.99 -6.15
N LEU A 49 -9.09 -14.92 -5.85
CA LEU A 49 -10.46 -14.74 -6.36
C LEU A 49 -10.50 -14.62 -7.88
N GLN A 50 -9.54 -13.93 -8.48
CA GLN A 50 -9.43 -13.85 -9.94
C GLN A 50 -9.18 -15.22 -10.56
N GLY A 51 -8.25 -16.01 -10.00
CA GLY A 51 -7.97 -17.37 -10.47
C GLY A 51 -9.12 -18.36 -10.29
N THR A 52 -9.93 -18.19 -9.25
CA THR A 52 -11.06 -19.10 -8.96
C THR A 52 -12.36 -18.70 -9.67
N LEU A 53 -12.61 -17.40 -9.85
CA LEU A 53 -13.86 -16.89 -10.43
C LEU A 53 -13.77 -16.59 -11.93
N THR A 54 -12.58 -16.50 -12.53
CA THR A 54 -12.42 -16.21 -13.96
C THR A 54 -11.74 -17.35 -14.70
N SER A 55 -12.43 -17.93 -15.68
CA SER A 55 -11.98 -19.12 -16.42
C SER A 55 -10.85 -18.87 -17.41
N TYR A 56 -10.49 -17.60 -17.63
CA TYR A 56 -9.50 -17.15 -18.62
C TYR A 56 -8.24 -16.56 -17.98
N ARG A 57 -8.15 -16.52 -16.65
CA ARG A 57 -6.99 -15.96 -15.94
C ARG A 57 -6.40 -16.97 -14.97
N THR A 58 -5.22 -17.46 -15.29
CA THR A 58 -4.38 -18.20 -14.34
C THR A 58 -3.68 -17.22 -13.42
N PRO A 59 -3.62 -17.48 -12.09
CA PRO A 59 -2.75 -16.74 -11.19
C PRO A 59 -1.31 -16.78 -11.71
N ASP A 60 -0.71 -15.60 -11.91
CA ASP A 60 0.67 -15.46 -12.36
C ASP A 60 1.53 -14.90 -11.22
N TRP A 61 2.69 -15.52 -10.98
CA TRP A 61 3.68 -15.03 -10.04
C TRP A 61 4.15 -13.61 -10.35
N PHE A 62 4.12 -13.20 -11.62
CA PHE A 62 4.40 -11.82 -12.02
C PHE A 62 3.35 -10.82 -11.50
N ASP A 63 2.09 -11.22 -11.32
CA ASP A 63 1.06 -10.36 -10.73
C ASP A 63 1.35 -10.13 -9.23
N ILE A 64 1.72 -11.18 -8.50
CA ILE A 64 2.10 -11.11 -7.08
C ILE A 64 3.28 -10.16 -6.91
N LEU A 65 4.29 -10.32 -7.76
CA LEU A 65 5.50 -9.49 -7.75
C LEU A 65 5.17 -8.03 -8.09
N ALA A 66 4.34 -7.78 -9.10
CA ALA A 66 3.91 -6.44 -9.46
C ALA A 66 3.12 -5.77 -8.32
N ASN A 67 2.20 -6.48 -7.68
CA ASN A 67 1.43 -5.96 -6.53
C ASN A 67 2.35 -5.63 -5.35
N SER A 68 3.27 -6.55 -5.03
CA SER A 68 4.24 -6.39 -3.94
C SER A 68 5.20 -5.23 -4.17
N THR A 69 5.67 -5.04 -5.42
CA THR A 69 6.55 -3.92 -5.77
C THR A 69 5.84 -2.58 -5.68
N GLY A 70 4.56 -2.49 -6.09
CA GLY A 70 3.75 -1.29 -5.91
C GLY A 70 3.60 -0.90 -4.43
N ILE A 71 3.31 -1.87 -3.57
CA ILE A 71 3.24 -1.66 -2.11
C ILE A 71 4.60 -1.25 -1.55
N GLY A 72 5.67 -1.93 -1.94
CA GLY A 72 7.03 -1.61 -1.49
C GLY A 72 7.46 -0.19 -1.87
N LEU A 73 7.13 0.27 -3.07
CA LEU A 73 7.37 1.64 -3.50
C LEU A 73 6.61 2.67 -2.65
N ALA A 74 5.35 2.40 -2.28
CA ALA A 74 4.60 3.27 -1.37
C ALA A 74 5.30 3.39 -0.01
N VAL A 75 5.71 2.25 0.57
CA VAL A 75 6.44 2.20 1.84
C VAL A 75 7.75 3.00 1.76
N LEU A 76 8.52 2.85 0.68
CA LEU A 76 9.76 3.60 0.49
C LEU A 76 9.51 5.12 0.42
N ILE A 77 8.44 5.55 -0.25
CA ILE A 77 8.03 6.95 -0.30
C ILE A 77 7.70 7.44 1.12
N PHE A 78 6.85 6.76 1.87
CA PHE A 78 6.46 7.23 3.20
C PHE A 78 7.63 7.22 4.19
N LEU A 79 8.43 6.15 4.22
CA LEU A 79 9.61 6.09 5.09
C LEU A 79 10.68 7.11 4.71
N GLY A 80 10.94 7.32 3.42
CA GLY A 80 11.94 8.26 2.90
C GLY A 80 11.54 9.73 3.10
N PHE A 81 10.25 10.05 2.96
CA PHE A 81 9.73 11.41 3.12
C PHE A 81 9.11 11.68 4.50
N ALA A 82 9.42 10.85 5.51
CA ALA A 82 8.79 10.92 6.83
C ALA A 82 8.91 12.31 7.50
N SER A 83 10.05 12.99 7.35
CA SER A 83 10.27 14.34 7.91
C SER A 83 9.39 15.40 7.23
N LEU A 84 9.28 15.34 5.89
CA LEU A 84 8.41 16.21 5.11
C LEU A 84 6.93 15.99 5.47
N LEU A 85 6.49 14.74 5.52
CA LEU A 85 5.12 14.36 5.86
C LEU A 85 4.75 14.77 7.28
N LYS A 86 5.69 14.70 8.23
CA LYS A 86 5.51 15.22 9.59
C LYS A 86 5.27 16.73 9.59
N ASN A 87 6.10 17.49 8.87
CA ASN A 87 5.96 18.95 8.77
C ASN A 87 4.65 19.36 8.07
N LEU A 88 4.27 18.67 7.00
CA LEU A 88 3.00 18.90 6.29
C LEU A 88 1.80 18.69 7.20
N LYS A 89 1.79 17.59 7.96
CA LYS A 89 0.72 17.29 8.91
C LYS A 89 0.58 18.35 10.00
N GLN A 90 1.70 18.88 10.50
CA GLN A 90 1.69 19.96 11.50
C GLN A 90 1.16 21.30 10.96
N LYS A 91 1.21 21.53 9.65
CA LYS A 91 0.62 22.73 9.00
C LYS A 91 -0.88 22.57 8.71
N LEU A 92 -1.35 21.34 8.61
CA LEU A 92 -2.74 21.01 8.24
C LEU A 92 -3.67 20.86 9.45
N GLY A 93 -3.14 20.74 10.67
CA GLY A 93 -3.89 20.64 11.92
C GLY A 93 -3.65 21.85 12.80
#